data_AF-A0A433VGI0-F1
#
_entry.id   AF-A0A433VGI0-F1
#
_cell.length_a   1.000
_cell.length_b   1.000
_cell.length_c   1.000
_cell.angle_alpha   90.00
_cell.angle_beta   90.00
_cell.angle_gamma   90.00
#
_symmetry.space_group_name_H-M   'P 1'
#
loop_
_entity.id
_entity.type
_entity.pdbx_description
1 polymer ?
#
loop_
_entity_poly.entity_id
_entity_poly.type
_entity_poly.pdbx_seq_one_letter_code
_entity_poly.pdbx_strand_id
1 'polypeptide(L)'
;MVFEILLPGNTKVEMDKKRDFYEKYGLEEYYLYDPETNNLQGWTRVNQSLVPIANINGWTSPRLQIKFVLTTTLEISFPDGRKFLTPVELEQRAQQAELERQRYQELLKQLRDRGIEI
;
A
#
# COMPACT_ATOMS: atom_id res chain seq x y z
N MET A 1 4.57 -13.05 -3.54
CA MET A 1 3.97 -12.47 -2.33
C MET A 1 2.45 -12.54 -2.45
N VAL A 2 1.75 -12.79 -1.34
CA VAL A 2 0.28 -12.72 -1.21
C VAL A 2 -0.05 -11.78 -0.05
N PHE A 3 -1.07 -10.95 -0.24
CA PHE A 3 -1.63 -10.08 0.78
C PHE A 3 -3.12 -10.38 0.91
N GLU A 4 -3.56 -10.90 2.05
CA GLU A 4 -4.94 -11.28 2.33
C GLU A 4 -5.54 -10.30 3.34
N ILE A 5 -6.79 -9.93 3.11
CA ILE A 5 -7.59 -9.12 4.03
C ILE A 5 -8.58 -10.06 4.70
N LEU A 6 -8.58 -10.10 6.03
CA LEU A 6 -9.52 -10.91 6.79
C LEU A 6 -10.90 -10.27 6.73
N LEU A 7 -11.87 -11.01 6.19
CA LEU A 7 -13.27 -10.60 6.16
C LEU A 7 -14.02 -11.25 7.35
N PRO A 8 -15.13 -10.64 7.83
CA PRO A 8 -15.88 -11.15 8.99
C PRO A 8 -16.32 -12.62 8.88
N GLY A 9 -16.54 -13.12 7.66
CA GLY A 9 -16.92 -14.51 7.42
C GLY A 9 -15.76 -15.51 7.34
N ASN A 10 -14.50 -15.06 7.39
CA ASN A 10 -13.35 -15.95 7.31
C ASN A 10 -13.08 -16.64 8.65
N THR A 11 -12.85 -17.94 8.60
CA THR A 11 -12.46 -18.71 9.77
C THR A 11 -10.94 -18.86 9.84
N LYS A 12 -10.40 -19.01 11.06
CA LYS A 12 -8.98 -19.30 11.27
C LYS A 12 -8.51 -20.52 10.47
N VAL A 13 -9.33 -21.58 10.44
CA VAL A 13 -9.02 -22.83 9.73
C VAL A 13 -8.87 -22.62 8.22
N GLU A 14 -9.74 -21.81 7.60
CA GLU A 14 -9.62 -21.48 6.18
C GLU A 14 -8.36 -20.66 5.89
N MET A 15 -8.03 -19.70 6.76
CA MET A 15 -6.84 -18.87 6.59
C MET A 15 -5.54 -19.66 6.79
N ASP A 16 -5.51 -20.58 7.75
CA ASP A 16 -4.37 -21.49 7.93
C ASP A 16 -4.21 -22.41 6.70
N LYS A 17 -5.30 -22.99 6.18
CA LYS A 17 -5.26 -23.80 4.94
C LYS A 17 -4.76 -23.02 3.73
N LYS A 18 -5.18 -21.76 3.57
CA LYS A 18 -4.67 -20.88 2.50
C LYS A 18 -3.16 -20.66 2.65
N ARG A 19 -2.68 -20.34 3.85
CA ARG A 19 -1.25 -20.13 4.10
C ARG A 19 -0.44 -21.40 3.77
N ASP A 20 -0.90 -22.57 4.24
CA ASP A 20 -0.24 -23.86 3.99
C ASP A 20 -0.24 -24.20 2.49
N PHE A 21 -1.33 -23.91 1.78
CA PHE A 21 -1.39 -24.05 0.33
C PHE A 21 -0.31 -23.18 -0.33
N TYR A 22 -0.23 -21.90 -0.01
CA TYR A 22 0.77 -21.02 -0.63
C TYR A 22 2.20 -21.39 -0.23
N GLU A 23 2.44 -21.84 1.00
CA GLU A 23 3.75 -22.36 1.43
C GLU A 23 4.20 -23.51 0.53
N LYS A 24 3.32 -24.47 0.26
CA LYS A 24 3.61 -25.61 -0.61
C LYS A 24 4.01 -25.20 -2.03
N TYR A 25 3.49 -24.08 -2.54
CA TYR A 25 3.80 -23.57 -3.88
C TYR A 25 4.93 -22.54 -3.92
N GLY A 26 5.77 -22.46 -2.88
CA GLY A 26 6.98 -21.65 -2.92
C GLY A 26 6.76 -20.16 -2.64
N LEU A 27 5.62 -19.76 -2.06
CA LEU A 27 5.38 -18.36 -1.70
C LEU A 27 6.47 -17.82 -0.78
N GLU A 28 7.05 -16.67 -1.13
CA GLU A 28 8.15 -16.05 -0.36
C GLU A 28 7.67 -15.15 0.79
N GLU A 29 6.49 -14.56 0.66
CA GLU A 29 5.94 -13.58 1.60
C GLU A 29 4.42 -13.72 1.63
N TYR A 30 3.87 -13.86 2.84
CA TYR A 30 2.43 -13.90 3.10
C TYR A 30 2.09 -12.86 4.16
N TYR A 31 1.12 -12.00 3.88
CA TYR A 31 0.63 -10.98 4.81
C TYR A 31 -0.87 -11.16 5.01
N LEU A 32 -1.33 -11.06 6.25
CA LEU A 32 -2.74 -11.12 6.63
C LEU A 32 -3.10 -9.90 7.45
N TYR A 33 -4.03 -9.09 6.97
CA TYR A 33 -4.49 -7.89 7.63
C TYR A 33 -5.96 -8.02 8.03
N ASP A 34 -6.25 -7.78 9.30
CA ASP A 34 -7.61 -7.65 9.82
C ASP A 34 -7.94 -6.15 10.02
N PRO A 35 -8.82 -5.57 9.18
CA PRO A 35 -9.18 -4.16 9.28
C PRO A 35 -10.07 -3.85 10.49
N GLU A 36 -10.81 -4.82 11.03
CA GLU A 36 -11.70 -4.62 12.17
C GLU A 36 -10.90 -4.41 13.46
N THR A 37 -9.81 -5.16 13.61
CA THR A 37 -8.90 -5.06 14.77
C THR A 37 -7.63 -4.24 14.49
N ASN A 38 -7.46 -3.76 13.26
CA ASN A 38 -6.25 -3.11 12.75
C ASN A 38 -4.98 -3.94 13.06
N ASN A 39 -5.06 -5.26 12.87
CA ASN A 39 -3.98 -6.19 13.18
C ASN A 39 -3.34 -6.71 11.88
N LEU A 40 -2.02 -6.58 11.77
CA LEU A 40 -1.25 -7.13 10.65
C LEU A 40 -0.40 -8.29 11.14
N GLN A 41 -0.43 -9.39 10.41
CA GLN A 41 0.47 -10.52 10.57
C GLN A 41 1.25 -10.75 9.27
N GLY A 42 2.47 -11.24 9.39
CA GLY A 42 3.30 -11.52 8.23
C GLY A 42 4.19 -12.73 8.45
N TRP A 43 4.52 -13.38 7.35
CA TRP A 43 5.45 -14.51 7.29
C TRP A 43 6.37 -14.35 6.10
N THR A 44 7.62 -14.76 6.27
CA THR A 44 8.62 -14.81 5.19
C THR A 44 9.16 -16.23 5.06
N ARG A 45 9.52 -16.62 3.84
CA ARG A 45 10.07 -17.94 3.58
C ARG A 45 11.50 -18.05 4.11
N VAL A 46 11.73 -19.07 4.93
CA VAL A 46 13.05 -19.54 5.33
C VAL A 46 13.12 -21.02 4.96
N ASN A 47 14.03 -21.36 4.04
CA ASN A 47 14.08 -22.68 3.41
C ASN A 47 12.74 -23.07 2.75
N GLN A 48 12.05 -24.06 3.30
CA GLN A 48 10.80 -24.59 2.75
C GLN A 48 9.54 -24.11 3.50
N SER A 49 9.70 -23.31 4.56
CA SER A 49 8.59 -22.91 5.44
C SER A 49 8.45 -21.40 5.57
N LEU A 50 7.22 -20.95 5.76
CA LEU A 50 6.83 -19.59 6.11
C LEU A 50 6.99 -19.39 7.61
N VAL A 51 7.95 -18.56 8.00
CA VAL A 51 8.24 -18.23 9.39
C VAL A 51 7.61 -16.88 9.75
N PRO A 52 6.94 -16.75 10.91
CA PRO A 52 6.35 -15.49 11.33
C PRO A 52 7.37 -14.36 11.47
N ILE A 53 6.98 -13.16 11.06
CA ILE A 53 7.73 -11.93 11.25
C ILE A 53 7.39 -11.38 12.64
N ALA A 54 8.34 -11.41 13.56
CA ALA A 54 8.12 -10.99 14.95
C ALA A 54 7.74 -9.51 15.09
N ASN A 55 8.42 -8.62 14.35
CA ASN A 55 8.16 -7.19 14.35
C ASN A 55 7.63 -6.75 12.98
N ILE A 56 6.33 -6.93 12.79
CA ILE A 56 5.66 -6.66 11.50
C ILE A 56 5.32 -5.18 11.31
N ASN A 57 5.10 -4.42 12.38
CA ASN A 57 4.90 -2.97 12.28
C ASN A 57 6.23 -2.29 11.92
N GLY A 58 6.25 -1.55 10.82
CA GLY A 58 7.46 -0.96 10.25
C GLY A 58 8.25 -1.92 9.36
N TRP A 59 7.75 -3.15 9.12
CA TRP A 59 8.39 -4.12 8.23
C TRP A 59 8.42 -3.61 6.78
N THR A 60 9.54 -3.82 6.11
CA THR A 60 9.69 -3.57 4.67
C THR A 60 9.76 -4.90 3.94
N SER A 61 8.87 -5.11 2.97
CA SER A 61 8.90 -6.29 2.10
C SER A 61 10.26 -6.37 1.38
N PRO A 62 11.03 -7.47 1.52
CA PRO A 62 12.29 -7.61 0.81
C PRO A 62 12.14 -7.62 -0.72
N ARG A 63 11.00 -8.09 -1.24
CA ARG A 63 10.76 -8.20 -2.70
C ARG A 63 10.20 -6.91 -3.29
N LEU A 64 9.24 -6.29 -2.61
CA LEU A 64 8.55 -5.10 -3.12
C LEU A 64 9.16 -3.79 -2.63
N GLN A 65 9.95 -3.84 -1.56
CA GLN A 65 10.53 -2.66 -0.91
C GLN A 65 9.49 -1.66 -0.38
N ILE A 66 8.24 -2.10 -0.22
CA ILE A 66 7.17 -1.32 0.42
C ILE A 66 7.19 -1.56 1.93
N LYS A 67 6.91 -0.51 2.70
CA LYS A 67 6.89 -0.54 4.15
C LYS A 67 5.47 -0.50 4.69
N PHE A 68 5.16 -1.42 5.61
CA PHE A 68 3.89 -1.52 6.32
C PHE A 68 3.99 -0.78 7.65
N VAL A 69 3.04 0.11 7.95
CA VAL A 69 2.98 0.85 9.22
C VAL A 69 1.55 0.83 9.74
N LEU A 70 1.34 0.30 10.94
CA LEU A 70 0.07 0.38 11.65
C LEU A 70 -0.03 1.74 12.34
N THR A 71 -0.98 2.56 11.89
CA THR A 71 -1.39 3.82 12.54
C THR A 71 -2.82 3.67 13.08
N THR A 72 -3.74 4.55 12.71
CA THR A 72 -5.19 4.34 12.88
C THR A 72 -5.69 3.19 12.00
N THR A 73 -5.08 3.02 10.82
CA THR A 73 -5.28 1.91 9.90
C THR A 73 -3.92 1.46 9.37
N LEU A 74 -3.87 0.38 8.58
CA LEU A 74 -2.66 0.02 7.86
C LEU A 74 -2.32 1.03 6.77
N GLU A 75 -1.15 1.66 6.90
CA GLU A 75 -0.52 2.46 5.86
C GLU A 75 0.60 1.69 5.17
N ILE A 76 0.69 1.87 3.85
CA ILE A 76 1.76 1.30 3.03
C ILE A 76 2.51 2.45 2.36
N SER A 77 3.83 2.39 2.36
CA SER A 77 4.68 3.40 1.70
C SER A 77 5.69 2.77 0.76
N PHE A 78 5.98 3.48 -0.33
CA PHE A 78 7.04 3.17 -1.28
C PHE A 78 8.44 3.42 -0.66
N PRO A 79 9.52 2.93 -1.29
CA PRO A 79 10.89 3.17 -0.83
C PRO A 79 11.25 4.66 -0.69
N ASP A 80 10.63 5.51 -1.49
CA ASP A 80 10.81 6.97 -1.47
C ASP A 80 9.97 7.68 -0.38
N GLY A 81 9.26 6.92 0.46
CA GLY A 81 8.44 7.43 1.55
C GLY A 81 7.04 7.89 1.13
N ARG A 82 6.69 7.88 -0.16
CA ARG A 82 5.32 8.21 -0.60
C ARG A 82 4.34 7.13 -0.13
N LYS A 83 3.18 7.53 0.38
CA LYS A 83 2.11 6.61 0.74
C LYS A 83 1.45 6.01 -0.52
N PHE A 84 1.00 4.77 -0.40
CA PHE A 84 0.05 4.18 -1.33
C PHE A 84 -1.28 4.92 -1.15
N LEU A 85 -1.78 5.45 -2.26
CA LEU A 85 -3.04 6.17 -2.29
C LEU A 85 -4.14 5.22 -2.75
N THR A 86 -5.31 5.35 -2.14
CA THR A 86 -6.53 4.71 -2.64
C THR A 86 -6.91 5.27 -4.02
N PRO A 87 -7.72 4.56 -4.81
CA PRO A 87 -8.20 5.08 -6.10
C PRO A 87 -8.87 6.45 -5.98
N VAL A 88 -9.62 6.68 -4.90
CA VAL A 88 -10.29 7.96 -4.63
C VAL A 88 -9.28 9.07 -4.36
N GLU A 89 -8.26 8.83 -3.53
CA GLU A 89 -7.20 9.81 -3.27
C GLU A 89 -6.36 10.10 -4.52
N LEU A 90 -6.11 9.08 -5.36
CA LEU A 90 -5.43 9.26 -6.65
C LEU A 90 -6.24 10.16 -7.59
N GLU A 91 -7.55 9.93 -7.68
CA GLU A 91 -8.45 10.76 -8.48
C GLU A 91 -8.49 12.20 -7.97
N GLN A 92 -8.64 12.40 -6.66
CA GLN A 92 -8.62 13.73 -6.05
C GLN A 92 -7.32 14.47 -6.36
N ARG A 93 -6.18 13.79 -6.24
CA ARG A 93 -4.88 14.37 -6.57
C ARG A 93 -4.76 14.72 -8.05
N ALA A 94 -5.28 13.87 -8.95
CA ALA A 94 -5.27 14.12 -10.39
C ALA A 94 -6.12 15.36 -10.73
N GLN A 95 -7.31 15.48 -10.15
CA GLN A 95 -8.20 16.63 -10.33
C GLN A 95 -7.57 17.94 -9.82
N GLN A 96 -6.91 17.90 -8.65
CA GLN A 96 -6.19 19.05 -8.11
C GLN A 96 -5.07 19.50 -9.04
N ALA A 97 -4.26 18.56 -9.53
CA ALA A 97 -3.17 18.86 -10.45
C ALA A 97 -3.67 19.46 -11.78
N GLU A 98 -4.82 18.99 -12.28
CA GLU A 98 -5.44 19.53 -13.48
C GLU A 98 -5.94 20.97 -13.27
N LEU A 99 -6.60 21.25 -12.14
CA LEU A 99 -7.08 22.59 -11.80
C LEU A 99 -5.92 23.57 -11.62
N GLU A 100 -4.85 23.16 -10.95
CA GLU A 100 -3.63 23.98 -10.80
C GLU A 100 -3.00 24.28 -12.16
N ARG A 101 -2.92 23.28 -13.04
CA ARG A 101 -2.39 23.47 -14.39
C ARG A 101 -3.24 24.44 -15.20
N GLN A 102 -4.56 24.35 -15.13
CA GLN A 102 -5.47 25.28 -15.81
C GLN A 102 -5.29 26.71 -15.29
N ARG A 103 -5.28 26.90 -13.96
CA ARG A 103 -5.03 28.22 -13.34
C ARG A 103 -3.69 28.81 -13.75
N TYR A 104 -2.65 27.99 -13.78
CA TYR A 104 -1.33 28.43 -14.21
C TYR A 104 -1.34 28.85 -15.69
N GLN A 105 -1.98 28.09 -16.57
CA GLN A 105 -2.12 28.44 -17.99
C GLN A 105 -2.91 29.74 -18.20
N GLU A 106 -3.99 29.95 -17.46
CA GLU A 106 -4.76 31.19 -17.49
C GLU A 106 -3.92 32.38 -17.03
N LEU A 107 -3.17 32.24 -15.93
CA LEU A 107 -2.28 33.28 -15.44
C LEU A 107 -1.18 33.60 -16.47
N LEU A 108 -0.54 32.59 -17.07
CA LEU A 108 0.44 32.78 -18.14
C LEU A 108 -0.15 33.50 -19.36
N LYS A 109 -1.43 33.26 -19.67
CA LYS A 109 -2.13 33.97 -20.75
C LYS A 109 -2.35 35.44 -20.36
N GLN A 110 -2.86 35.69 -19.16
CA GLN A 110 -3.09 37.06 -18.67
C GLN A 110 -1.81 37.89 -18.57
N LEU A 111 -0.69 37.29 -18.14
CA LEU A 111 0.61 37.95 -18.07
C LEU A 111 1.12 38.32 -19.46
N ARG A 112 1.01 37.40 -20.44
CA ARG A 112 1.33 37.67 -21.85
C ARG A 112 0.44 38.77 -22.45
N ASP A 113 -0.86 38.73 -22.22
CA ASP A 113 -1.81 39.74 -22.69
C ASP A 113 -1.51 41.13 -22.08
N ARG A 114 -0.88 41.16 -20.90
CA ARG A 114 -0.41 42.38 -20.23
C ARG A 114 1.01 42.82 -20.64
N GLY A 115 1.65 42.10 -21.55
CA GLY A 115 3.01 42.40 -22.02
C GLY A 115 4.11 42.16 -20.98
N ILE A 116 3.82 41.35 -19.95
CA ILE A 116 4.79 40.96 -18.93
C ILE A 116 5.47 39.67 -19.41
N GLU A 117 6.74 39.76 -19.78
CA GLU A 117 7.57 38.58 -20.10
C GLU A 117 7.93 37.82 -18.80
N ILE A 118 7.97 36.49 -18.90
CA ILE A 118 8.27 35.55 -17.81
C ILE A 118 9.55 34.80 -18.15
#